data_AF-A0A8J1UG65-F1
#
_entry.id   AF-A0A8J1UG65-F1
#
_cell.length_a   1.000
_cell.length_b   1.000
_cell.length_c   1.000
_cell.angle_alpha   90.00
_cell.angle_beta   90.00
_cell.angle_gamma   90.00
#
_symmetry.space_group_name_H-M   'P 1'
#
loop_
_entity.id
_entity.type
_entity.pdbx_description
1 polymer ?
#
loop_
_entity_poly.entity_id
_entity_poly.type
_entity_poly.pdbx_seq_one_letter_code
_entity_poly.pdbx_strand_id
1 'polypeptide(L)'
;MAFKELMIVFIFGIFTSIKGGDDVTSMEDLSYAISQNGAKLNELKTQLETGLNEIIKLTQNNRKFMKTIRREIDADNRVLMDCACERKKYRSNVYHIQSDAGKYMLSFTEAKALCESKGHRLATPDQLQAAYDLGLQVCKYGWVSDGTVQIPMQMPRKSCWNNRGITTLTKLKADAFCAKD
;
A
#
# COMPACT_ATOMS: atom_id res chain seq x y z
N MET A 1 -34.18 -47.44 43.53
CA MET A 1 -34.60 -48.35 42.43
C MET A 1 -35.84 -47.87 41.67
N ALA A 2 -36.38 -46.66 41.90
CA ALA A 2 -37.56 -46.15 41.17
C ALA A 2 -37.23 -45.27 39.94
N PHE A 3 -35.99 -44.78 39.81
CA PHE A 3 -35.62 -43.82 38.75
C PHE A 3 -35.20 -44.48 37.42
N LYS A 4 -34.79 -45.76 37.45
CA LYS A 4 -34.43 -46.53 36.24
C LYS A 4 -35.66 -47.00 35.46
N GLU A 5 -36.70 -47.43 36.18
CA GLU A 5 -37.97 -47.87 35.56
C GLU A 5 -38.71 -46.70 34.89
N LEU A 6 -38.69 -45.50 35.47
CA LEU A 6 -39.33 -44.32 34.88
C LEU A 6 -38.64 -43.85 33.58
N MET A 7 -37.32 -43.98 33.48
CA MET A 7 -36.57 -43.60 32.27
C MET A 7 -36.82 -44.56 31.10
N ILE A 8 -36.95 -45.87 31.38
CA ILE A 8 -37.28 -46.87 30.35
C ILE A 8 -38.70 -46.66 29.82
N VAL A 9 -39.67 -46.34 30.69
CA VAL A 9 -41.05 -46.04 30.30
C VAL A 9 -41.14 -44.75 29.47
N PHE A 10 -40.30 -43.74 29.75
CA PHE A 10 -40.26 -42.50 28.96
C PHE A 10 -39.69 -42.71 27.55
N ILE A 11 -38.63 -43.51 27.43
CA ILE A 11 -38.01 -43.84 26.13
C ILE A 11 -38.97 -44.72 25.29
N PHE A 12 -39.67 -45.68 25.90
CA PHE A 12 -40.68 -46.49 25.22
C PHE A 12 -41.95 -45.69 24.85
N GLY A 13 -42.38 -44.75 25.69
CA GLY A 13 -43.57 -43.93 25.44
C GLY A 13 -43.43 -42.96 24.27
N ILE A 14 -42.22 -42.43 24.04
CA ILE A 14 -41.92 -41.62 22.85
C ILE A 14 -41.96 -42.49 21.57
N PHE A 15 -41.56 -43.76 21.67
CA PHE A 15 -41.59 -44.71 20.54
C PHE A 15 -43.01 -45.09 20.10
N THR A 16 -43.98 -45.16 21.02
CA THR A 16 -45.35 -45.60 20.70
C THR A 16 -46.27 -44.50 20.14
N SER A 17 -45.91 -43.23 20.29
CA SER A 17 -46.75 -42.09 19.84
C SER A 17 -46.52 -41.70 18.37
N ILE A 18 -45.51 -42.28 17.72
CA ILE A 18 -45.20 -42.07 16.30
C ILE A 18 -45.78 -43.26 15.50
N LYS A 19 -47.11 -43.36 15.43
CA LYS A 19 -47.79 -44.28 14.49
C LYS A 19 -48.74 -43.51 13.61
N GLY A 20 -48.19 -43.07 12.48
CA GLY A 20 -48.90 -42.42 11.39
C GLY A 20 -47.94 -42.09 10.25
N GLY A 21 -47.49 -43.12 9.53
CA GLY A 21 -46.71 -43.00 8.29
C GLY A 21 -45.39 -43.78 8.28
N ASP A 22 -45.43 -44.94 7.62
CA ASP A 22 -44.35 -45.80 7.11
C ASP A 22 -43.28 -46.39 8.07
N ASP A 23 -43.15 -47.72 7.97
CA ASP A 23 -42.36 -48.66 8.79
C ASP A 23 -40.85 -48.35 8.89
N VAL A 24 -40.33 -48.35 10.13
CA VAL A 24 -38.91 -48.64 10.43
C VAL A 24 -38.91 -49.81 11.42
N THR A 25 -38.65 -51.03 10.93
CA THR A 25 -38.94 -52.28 11.64
C THR A 25 -37.72 -52.97 12.29
N SER A 26 -36.52 -52.38 12.24
CA SER A 26 -35.32 -52.92 12.91
C SER A 26 -34.23 -51.86 13.17
N MET A 27 -33.45 -52.02 14.26
CA MET A 27 -32.25 -51.20 14.52
C MET A 27 -31.19 -51.34 13.41
N GLU A 28 -31.25 -52.43 12.63
CA GLU A 28 -30.39 -52.68 11.46
C GLU A 28 -30.79 -51.80 10.26
N ASP A 29 -32.08 -51.53 10.05
CA ASP A 29 -32.56 -50.64 8.98
C ASP A 29 -32.13 -49.19 9.23
N LEU A 30 -32.14 -48.79 10.50
CA LEU A 30 -31.62 -47.48 10.91
C LEU A 30 -30.10 -47.38 10.68
N SER A 31 -29.35 -48.43 11.02
CA SER A 31 -27.91 -48.51 10.76
C SER A 31 -27.58 -48.42 9.26
N TYR A 32 -28.36 -49.10 8.42
CA TYR A 32 -28.24 -49.05 6.97
C TYR A 32 -28.56 -47.65 6.42
N ALA A 33 -29.66 -47.04 6.85
CA ALA A 33 -30.03 -45.68 6.44
C ALA A 33 -28.96 -44.64 6.86
N ILE A 34 -28.39 -44.77 8.07
CA ILE A 34 -27.29 -43.92 8.54
C ILE A 34 -26.04 -44.11 7.67
N SER A 35 -25.70 -45.36 7.34
CA SER A 35 -24.57 -45.69 6.46
C SER A 35 -24.72 -45.08 5.06
N GLN A 36 -25.91 -45.20 4.46
CA GLN A 36 -26.22 -44.64 3.15
C GLN A 36 -26.16 -43.11 3.13
N ASN A 37 -26.71 -42.46 4.17
CA ASN A 37 -26.61 -41.01 4.32
C ASN A 37 -25.17 -40.55 4.54
N GLY A 38 -24.35 -41.32 5.26
CA GLY A 38 -22.91 -41.07 5.41
C GLY A 38 -22.15 -41.16 4.09
N ALA A 39 -22.43 -42.18 3.27
CA ALA A 39 -21.83 -42.33 1.94
C ALA A 39 -22.18 -41.15 1.02
N LYS A 40 -23.46 -40.75 0.99
CA LYS A 40 -23.94 -39.62 0.19
C LYS A 40 -23.34 -38.28 0.64
N LEU A 41 -23.15 -38.10 1.95
CA LEU A 41 -22.49 -36.92 2.50
C LEU A 41 -21.02 -36.84 2.10
N ASN A 42 -20.31 -37.98 2.08
CA ASN A 42 -18.91 -38.03 1.65
C ASN A 42 -18.78 -37.72 0.16
N GLU A 43 -19.69 -38.25 -0.67
CA GLU A 43 -19.72 -37.93 -2.11
C GLU A 43 -19.97 -36.44 -2.35
N LEU A 44 -20.94 -35.84 -1.66
CA LEU A 44 -21.22 -34.41 -1.77
C LEU A 44 -20.03 -33.56 -1.29
N LYS A 45 -19.35 -33.98 -0.22
CA LYS A 45 -18.14 -33.32 0.27
C LYS A 45 -17.02 -33.37 -0.77
N THR A 46 -16.79 -34.52 -1.40
CA THR A 46 -15.77 -34.68 -2.44
C THR A 46 -16.09 -33.82 -3.68
N GLN A 47 -17.36 -33.72 -4.07
CA GLN A 47 -17.79 -32.83 -5.16
C GLN A 47 -17.51 -31.36 -4.83
N LEU A 48 -17.83 -30.94 -3.61
CA LEU A 48 -17.58 -29.58 -3.13
C LEU A 48 -16.07 -29.26 -3.10
N GLU A 49 -15.25 -30.18 -2.59
CA GLU A 49 -13.79 -30.01 -2.54
C GLU A 49 -13.19 -29.96 -3.95
N THR A 50 -13.69 -30.78 -4.87
CA THR A 50 -13.25 -30.77 -6.28
C THR A 50 -13.61 -29.44 -6.95
N GLY A 51 -14.86 -28.99 -6.83
CA GLY A 51 -15.28 -27.70 -7.36
C GLY A 51 -14.52 -26.52 -6.74
N LEU A 52 -14.24 -26.57 -5.43
CA LEU A 52 -13.45 -25.54 -4.76
C LEU A 52 -12.01 -25.50 -5.30
N ASN A 53 -11.38 -26.66 -5.53
CA ASN A 53 -10.03 -26.73 -6.09
C ASN A 53 -9.95 -26.17 -7.52
N GLU A 54 -10.99 -26.36 -8.34
CA GLU A 54 -11.09 -25.76 -9.67
C GLU A 54 -11.23 -24.23 -9.59
N ILE A 55 -12.09 -23.72 -8.70
CA ILE A 55 -12.25 -22.28 -8.47
C ILE A 55 -10.94 -21.65 -7.97
N ILE A 56 -10.21 -22.33 -7.08
CA ILE A 56 -8.89 -21.88 -6.60
C ILE A 56 -7.90 -21.78 -7.77
N LYS A 57 -7.83 -22.81 -8.63
CA LYS A 57 -6.97 -22.79 -9.83
C LYS A 57 -7.33 -21.64 -10.77
N LEU A 58 -8.62 -21.44 -11.04
CA LEU A 58 -9.10 -20.32 -11.86
C LEU A 58 -8.72 -18.96 -11.25
N THR A 59 -8.87 -18.82 -9.93
CA THR A 59 -8.50 -17.59 -9.20
C THR A 59 -6.98 -17.32 -9.28
N GLN A 60 -6.17 -18.36 -9.14
CA GLN A 60 -4.71 -18.26 -9.25
C GLN A 60 -4.27 -17.90 -10.68
N ASN A 61 -4.90 -18.50 -11.69
CA ASN A 61 -4.64 -18.21 -13.09
C ASN A 61 -5.01 -16.76 -13.42
N ASN A 62 -6.20 -16.30 -13.02
CA ASN A 62 -6.64 -14.91 -13.19
C ASN A 62 -5.71 -13.94 -12.45
N ARG A 63 -5.23 -14.29 -11.24
CA ARG A 63 -4.22 -13.50 -10.52
C ARG A 63 -2.91 -13.39 -11.32
N LYS A 64 -2.44 -14.48 -11.92
CA LYS A 64 -1.21 -14.48 -12.73
C LYS A 64 -1.38 -13.62 -13.97
N PHE A 65 -2.52 -13.75 -14.65
CA PHE A 65 -2.87 -12.95 -15.83
C PHE A 65 -2.94 -11.45 -15.50
N MET A 66 -3.66 -11.08 -14.43
CA MET A 66 -3.75 -9.69 -13.97
C MET A 66 -2.40 -9.11 -13.55
N LYS A 67 -1.48 -9.93 -13.02
CA LYS A 67 -0.10 -9.49 -12.75
C LYS A 67 0.67 -9.17 -14.03
N THR A 68 0.47 -9.93 -15.10
CA THR A 68 1.10 -9.65 -16.40
C THR A 68 0.55 -8.35 -16.98
N ILE A 69 -0.78 -8.19 -17.04
CA ILE A 69 -1.41 -6.95 -17.49
C ILE A 69 -0.90 -5.75 -16.69
N ARG A 70 -0.80 -5.87 -15.36
CA ARG A 70 -0.23 -4.81 -14.52
C ARG A 70 1.19 -4.44 -14.93
N ARG A 71 2.06 -5.43 -15.21
CA ARG A 71 3.44 -5.17 -15.65
C ARG A 71 3.50 -4.45 -16.99
N GLU A 72 2.59 -4.77 -17.90
CA GLU A 72 2.53 -4.17 -19.23
C GLU A 72 1.98 -2.74 -19.16
N ILE A 73 0.92 -2.51 -18.39
CA ILE A 73 0.42 -1.17 -18.04
C ILE A 73 1.51 -0.36 -17.31
N ASP A 74 2.26 -0.97 -16.38
CA ASP A 74 3.36 -0.31 -15.68
C ASP A 74 4.55 -0.01 -16.60
N ALA A 75 4.78 -0.82 -17.65
CA ALA A 75 5.83 -0.61 -18.64
C ALA A 75 5.47 0.55 -19.58
N ASP A 76 4.22 0.62 -20.04
CA ASP A 76 3.74 1.70 -20.91
C ASP A 76 3.58 3.02 -20.13
N ASN A 77 3.12 2.95 -18.87
CA ASN A 77 3.12 4.11 -17.97
C ASN A 77 4.54 4.58 -17.62
N ARG A 78 5.57 3.75 -17.79
CA ARG A 78 6.97 4.17 -17.59
C ARG A 78 7.39 5.18 -18.67
N VAL A 79 6.90 5.04 -19.90
CA VAL A 79 7.14 5.99 -21.00
C VAL A 79 6.34 7.28 -20.81
N LEU A 80 5.14 7.21 -20.21
CA LEU A 80 4.37 8.39 -19.78
C LEU A 80 4.92 9.06 -18.52
N MET A 81 5.93 8.45 -17.88
CA MET A 81 6.57 8.93 -16.66
C MET A 81 8.03 9.37 -16.88
N ASP A 82 8.37 9.79 -18.10
CA ASP A 82 9.59 10.55 -18.41
C ASP A 82 9.56 12.02 -17.87
N CYS A 83 8.80 12.25 -16.79
CA CYS A 83 8.82 13.47 -15.99
C CYS A 83 8.94 13.22 -14.47
N ALA A 84 9.13 11.98 -14.01
CA ALA A 84 9.29 11.70 -12.58
C ALA A 84 10.59 10.98 -12.26
N CYS A 85 11.55 11.76 -11.75
CA CYS A 85 12.48 11.45 -10.66
C CYS A 85 12.55 9.97 -10.22
N GLU A 86 12.97 9.07 -11.12
CA GLU A 86 13.65 7.85 -10.70
C GLU A 86 15.01 8.28 -10.15
N ARG A 87 15.47 7.60 -9.09
CA ARG A 87 16.65 7.94 -8.27
C ARG A 87 17.96 7.96 -9.06
N LYS A 88 18.10 8.80 -10.09
CA LYS A 88 19.39 9.21 -10.60
C LYS A 88 20.05 9.94 -9.45
N LYS A 89 21.20 9.43 -9.02
CA LYS A 89 22.13 10.15 -8.15
C LYS A 89 22.57 11.37 -8.94
N TYR A 90 21.75 12.43 -8.89
CA TYR A 90 22.02 13.67 -9.59
C TYR A 90 23.36 14.17 -9.06
N ARG A 91 24.34 14.30 -9.95
CA ARG A 91 25.62 14.94 -9.64
C ARG A 91 25.44 16.46 -9.67
N SER A 92 24.39 16.98 -9.02
CA SER A 92 24.33 18.41 -8.73
C SER A 92 25.23 18.67 -7.54
N ASN A 93 26.05 19.70 -7.63
CA ASN A 93 26.80 20.21 -6.50
C ASN A 93 25.90 21.00 -5.53
N VAL A 94 24.67 21.32 -5.94
CA VAL A 94 23.65 21.98 -5.11
C VAL A 94 22.84 20.98 -4.30
N TYR A 95 22.64 21.26 -3.02
CA TYR A 95 21.80 20.50 -2.10
C TYR A 95 21.06 21.42 -1.12
N HIS A 96 19.96 20.92 -0.55
CA HIS A 96 19.15 21.61 0.45
C HIS A 96 19.65 21.32 1.87
N ILE A 97 19.66 22.34 2.73
CA ILE A 97 19.94 22.20 4.16
C ILE A 97 18.92 22.99 4.98
N GLN A 98 18.55 22.44 6.14
CA GLN A 98 17.62 23.02 7.09
C GLN A 98 18.36 23.39 8.39
N SER A 99 17.84 24.37 9.14
CA SER A 99 18.35 24.67 10.49
C SER A 99 18.05 23.53 11.47
N ASP A 100 18.93 23.34 12.45
CA ASP A 100 18.69 22.45 13.59
C ASP A 100 17.50 22.92 14.44
N ALA A 101 17.19 24.23 14.43
CA ALA A 101 16.04 24.82 15.13
C ALA A 101 14.69 24.50 14.45
N GLY A 102 14.70 23.93 13.24
CA GLY A 102 13.50 23.54 12.53
C GLY A 102 13.38 24.14 11.13
N LYS A 103 12.19 23.99 10.56
CA LYS A 103 11.91 24.29 9.14
C LYS A 103 11.68 25.78 8.96
N TYR A 104 12.32 26.39 7.98
CA TYR A 104 12.16 27.81 7.65
C TYR A 104 12.51 28.75 8.80
N MET A 105 13.62 28.47 9.46
CA MET A 105 14.08 29.25 10.62
C MET A 105 15.27 30.16 10.32
N LEU A 106 15.87 30.08 9.13
CA LEU A 106 17.06 30.85 8.76
C LEU A 106 16.67 32.17 8.09
N SER A 107 17.24 33.27 8.57
CA SER A 107 17.45 34.50 7.79
C SER A 107 18.52 34.29 6.71
N PHE A 108 18.65 35.23 5.78
CA PHE A 108 19.64 35.14 4.70
C PHE A 108 21.08 35.02 5.23
N THR A 109 21.44 35.78 6.27
CA THR A 109 22.78 35.74 6.86
C THR A 109 23.05 34.43 7.60
N GLU A 110 22.05 33.90 8.32
CA GLU A 110 22.15 32.58 8.97
C GLU A 110 22.25 31.44 7.95
N ALA A 111 21.52 31.54 6.84
CA ALA A 111 21.60 30.57 5.75
C ALA A 111 22.99 30.55 5.10
N LYS A 112 23.58 31.74 4.88
CA LYS A 112 24.95 31.87 4.40
C LYS A 112 25.95 31.22 5.37
N ALA A 113 25.89 31.60 6.64
CA ALA A 113 26.76 31.05 7.67
C ALA A 113 26.60 29.53 7.83
N LEU A 114 25.38 29.00 7.67
CA LEU A 114 25.11 27.56 7.74
C LEU A 114 25.80 26.80 6.60
N CYS A 115 25.73 27.30 5.36
CA CYS A 115 26.48 26.69 4.26
C CYS A 115 27.99 26.74 4.50
N GLU A 116 28.50 27.89 4.95
CA GLU A 116 29.93 28.11 5.25
C GLU A 116 30.43 27.19 6.37
N SER A 117 29.61 26.93 7.39
CA SER A 117 29.92 25.98 8.48
C SER A 117 30.14 24.54 7.98
N LYS A 118 29.62 24.21 6.79
CA LYS A 118 29.80 22.92 6.13
C LYS A 118 30.93 22.94 5.09
N GLY A 119 31.69 24.03 4.99
CA GLY A 119 32.74 24.19 3.98
C GLY A 119 32.20 24.43 2.57
N HIS A 120 30.99 24.99 2.47
CA HIS A 120 30.25 25.21 1.23
C HIS A 120 29.73 26.65 1.19
N ARG A 121 29.13 27.08 0.09
CA ARG A 121 28.53 28.42 -0.03
C ARG A 121 27.08 28.35 -0.44
N LEU A 122 26.34 29.46 -0.31
CA LEU A 122 25.02 29.54 -0.93
C LEU A 122 25.14 29.29 -2.43
N ALA A 123 24.22 28.48 -2.95
CA ALA A 123 24.12 28.22 -4.38
C ALA A 123 23.73 29.52 -5.11
N THR A 124 24.35 29.76 -6.26
CA THR A 124 23.90 30.85 -7.14
C THR A 124 22.59 30.47 -7.82
N PRO A 125 21.79 31.45 -8.27
CA PRO A 125 20.60 31.17 -9.09
C PRO A 125 20.93 30.28 -10.29
N ASP A 126 22.05 30.52 -10.97
CA ASP A 126 22.49 29.71 -12.10
C ASP A 126 22.85 28.27 -11.71
N GLN A 127 23.50 28.08 -10.56
CA GLN A 127 23.78 26.74 -10.04
C GLN A 127 22.50 26.00 -9.64
N LEU A 128 21.52 26.71 -9.06
CA LEU A 128 20.23 26.13 -8.74
C LEU A 128 19.45 25.79 -10.03
N GLN A 129 19.53 26.63 -11.06
CA GLN A 129 18.95 26.37 -12.37
C GLN A 129 19.59 25.15 -13.03
N ALA A 130 20.92 25.07 -13.06
CA ALA A 130 21.63 23.89 -13.58
C ALA A 130 21.27 22.62 -12.79
N ALA A 131 21.15 22.72 -11.46
CA ALA A 131 20.71 21.60 -10.63
C ALA A 131 19.26 21.20 -10.93
N TYR A 132 18.37 22.19 -11.13
CA TYR A 132 17.00 21.96 -11.57
C TYR A 132 16.99 21.24 -12.91
N ASP A 133 17.71 21.70 -13.92
CA ASP A 133 17.77 21.09 -15.26
C ASP A 133 18.31 19.65 -15.21
N LEU A 134 19.21 19.37 -14.25
CA LEU A 134 19.68 18.02 -13.98
C LEU A 134 18.62 17.15 -13.31
N GLY A 135 17.55 17.69 -12.74
CA GLY A 135 16.43 16.96 -12.12
C GLY A 135 16.22 17.23 -10.63
N LEU A 136 16.87 18.25 -10.06
CA LEU A 136 16.66 18.63 -8.66
C LEU A 136 15.19 19.04 -8.43
N GLN A 137 14.54 18.35 -7.49
CA GLN A 137 13.19 18.69 -7.01
C GLN A 137 13.19 18.69 -5.49
N VAL A 138 12.87 19.83 -4.89
CA VAL A 138 12.79 19.98 -3.43
C VAL A 138 11.50 20.73 -3.08
N CYS A 139 10.59 20.08 -2.38
CA CYS A 139 9.36 20.71 -1.85
C CYS A 139 9.63 21.52 -0.57
N LYS A 140 10.66 22.36 -0.61
CA LYS A 140 11.01 23.31 0.44
C LYS A 140 11.63 24.53 -0.21
N TYR A 141 11.26 25.72 0.27
CA TYR A 141 11.86 26.95 -0.19
C TYR A 141 13.11 27.30 0.61
N GLY A 142 14.13 27.84 -0.06
CA GLY A 142 15.42 28.12 0.55
C GLY A 142 16.09 29.34 -0.06
N TRP A 143 16.97 29.97 0.72
CA TRP A 143 17.82 31.07 0.26
C TRP A 143 18.83 30.60 -0.79
N VAL A 144 19.06 31.48 -1.77
CA VAL A 144 20.15 31.42 -2.77
C VAL A 144 21.02 32.68 -2.66
N SER A 145 22.19 32.68 -3.32
CA SER A 145 23.24 33.68 -3.08
C SER A 145 22.87 35.13 -3.43
N ASP A 146 21.84 35.35 -4.26
CA ASP A 146 21.34 36.67 -4.64
C ASP A 146 20.36 37.26 -3.59
N GLY A 147 20.12 36.54 -2.50
CA GLY A 147 19.19 36.96 -1.44
C GLY A 147 17.72 36.69 -1.79
N THR A 148 17.43 35.93 -2.84
CA THR A 148 16.07 35.46 -3.11
C THR A 148 15.78 34.13 -2.42
N VAL A 149 14.50 33.87 -2.18
CA VAL A 149 14.02 32.57 -1.69
C VAL A 149 13.37 31.84 -2.85
N GLN A 150 13.84 30.65 -3.17
CA GLN A 150 13.41 29.91 -4.35
C GLN A 150 12.92 28.50 -3.99
N ILE A 151 12.07 27.91 -4.83
CA ILE A 151 11.63 26.50 -4.72
C ILE A 151 11.70 25.81 -6.09
N PRO A 152 12.61 24.82 -6.29
CA PRO A 152 12.73 24.08 -7.55
C PRO A 152 11.77 22.87 -7.60
N MET A 153 10.82 22.87 -8.54
CA MET A 153 9.80 21.82 -8.69
C MET A 153 9.74 21.23 -10.10
N GLN A 154 10.21 19.99 -10.29
CA GLN A 154 10.11 19.27 -11.58
C GLN A 154 8.68 18.79 -11.88
N MET A 155 7.98 18.33 -10.84
CA MET A 155 6.58 17.89 -10.94
C MET A 155 5.67 18.77 -10.07
N PRO A 156 4.65 19.42 -10.66
CA PRO A 156 3.63 20.11 -9.90
C PRO A 156 2.98 19.18 -8.87
N ARG A 157 2.89 19.62 -7.63
CA ARG A 157 2.15 18.92 -6.57
C ARG A 157 1.26 19.91 -5.84
N LYS A 158 0.00 19.54 -5.59
CA LYS A 158 -0.95 20.37 -4.83
C LYS A 158 -0.41 20.81 -3.47
N SER A 159 0.36 19.95 -2.80
CA SER A 159 1.01 20.26 -1.52
C SER A 159 2.28 21.13 -1.64
N CYS A 160 2.80 21.34 -2.85
CA CYS A 160 4.09 21.98 -3.12
C CYS A 160 3.97 22.98 -4.28
N TRP A 161 3.27 24.09 -4.04
CA TRP A 161 3.13 25.23 -4.96
C TRP A 161 2.40 24.96 -6.29
N ASN A 162 1.98 23.72 -6.57
CA ASN A 162 1.26 23.27 -7.76
C ASN A 162 1.78 23.85 -9.10
N ASN A 163 3.08 24.13 -9.16
CA ASN A 163 3.74 24.72 -10.31
C ASN A 163 5.01 23.93 -10.66
N ARG A 164 5.38 23.93 -11.95
CA ARG A 164 6.66 23.40 -12.45
C ARG A 164 7.62 24.57 -12.64
N GLY A 165 8.91 24.37 -12.36
CA GLY A 165 9.95 25.38 -12.48
C GLY A 165 10.52 25.82 -11.14
N ILE A 166 11.41 26.81 -11.19
CA ILE A 166 11.93 27.51 -10.02
C ILE A 166 11.01 28.70 -9.75
N THR A 167 10.36 28.69 -8.58
CA THR A 167 9.48 29.79 -8.18
C THR A 167 10.17 30.63 -7.11
N THR A 168 10.29 31.94 -7.35
CA THR A 168 10.78 32.91 -6.38
C THR A 168 9.66 33.35 -5.44
N LEU A 169 9.94 33.39 -4.14
CA LEU A 169 8.99 33.69 -3.08
C LEU A 169 9.48 34.89 -2.24
N THR A 170 8.53 35.70 -1.77
CA THR A 170 8.80 36.72 -0.77
C THR A 170 8.64 36.10 0.63
N LYS A 171 9.76 35.74 1.26
CA LYS A 171 9.79 35.16 2.62
C LYS A 171 10.88 35.82 3.46
N LEU A 172 10.59 36.02 4.74
CA LEU A 172 11.55 36.58 5.71
C LEU A 172 12.44 35.51 6.34
N LYS A 173 11.99 34.25 6.34
CA LYS A 173 12.74 33.09 6.80
C LYS A 173 12.55 31.93 5.85
N ALA A 174 13.59 31.14 5.65
CA ALA A 174 13.62 29.99 4.75
C ALA A 174 14.63 28.95 5.22
N ASP A 175 14.76 27.87 4.45
CA ASP A 175 15.91 26.96 4.54
C ASP A 175 17.05 27.51 3.66
N ALA A 176 18.06 26.72 3.31
CA ALA A 176 19.15 27.15 2.43
C ALA A 176 19.44 26.15 1.31
N PHE A 177 19.81 26.65 0.14
CA PHE A 177 20.46 25.85 -0.91
C PHE A 177 21.95 26.13 -0.90
N CYS A 178 22.76 25.11 -0.63
CA CYS A 178 24.21 25.22 -0.62
C CYS A 178 24.80 24.54 -1.85
N ALA A 179 25.89 25.08 -2.38
CA ALA A 179 26.69 24.50 -3.45
C ALA A 179 28.04 24.04 -2.92
N LYS A 180 28.43 22.83 -3.28
CA LYS A 180 29.81 22.35 -3.17
C LYS A 180 30.61 22.97 -4.32
N ASP A 181 31.79 23.51 -3.99
CA ASP A 181 32.77 23.90 -5.01
C ASP A 181 33.46 22.67 -5.60
#